data_AF-A0A6I5CEV8-F1
#
_entry.id   AF-A0A6I5CEV8-F1
#
_cell.length_a   1.000
_cell.length_b   1.000
_cell.length_c   1.000
_cell.angle_alpha   90.00
_cell.angle_beta   90.00
_cell.angle_gamma   90.00
#
_symmetry.space_group_name_H-M   'P 1'
#
loop_
_entity.id
_entity.type
_entity.pdbx_description
1 polymer ?
#
loop_
_entity_poly.entity_id
_entity_poly.type
_entity_poly.pdbx_seq_one_letter_code
_entity_poly.pdbx_strand_id
1 'polypeptide(L)' 'VRSAMTEFYGGVLFIVEAGQGAHLAVVTTEDADAGLVGHNMSELVEQLGEYLTAQPRTS' A
#
# COMPACT_ATOMS: atom_id res chain seq x y z
N VAL A 1 5.12 4.21 -11.98
CA VAL A 1 4.64 2.97 -11.32
C VAL A 1 3.72 3.41 -10.19
N ARG A 2 2.43 3.02 -10.20
CA ARG A 2 1.43 3.41 -9.17
C ARG A 2 1.30 2.38 -8.04
N SER A 3 1.89 1.20 -8.22
CA SER A 3 1.93 0.12 -7.25
C SER A 3 3.18 -0.74 -7.45
N ALA A 4 3.70 -1.33 -6.37
CA ALA A 4 4.80 -2.28 -6.39
C ALA A 4 4.50 -3.49 -5.51
N MET A 5 5.04 -4.66 -5.89
CA MET A 5 4.90 -5.91 -5.15
C MET A 5 6.28 -6.58 -5.05
N THR A 6 6.62 -7.09 -3.87
CA THR A 6 7.87 -7.83 -3.66
C THR A 6 7.65 -8.98 -2.69
N GLU A 7 8.12 -10.15 -3.08
CA GLU A 7 8.16 -11.34 -2.23
C GLU A 7 9.41 -11.33 -1.36
N PHE A 8 9.29 -11.81 -0.13
CA PHE A 8 10.40 -12.00 0.78
C PHE A 8 10.16 -13.20 1.67
N TYR A 9 11.19 -13.62 2.42
CA TYR A 9 11.05 -14.75 3.33
C TYR A 9 9.99 -14.46 4.40
N GLY A 10 8.85 -15.13 4.31
CA GLY A 10 7.72 -14.95 5.23
C GLY A 10 6.55 -14.14 4.67
N GLY A 11 6.52 -13.80 3.38
CA GLY A 11 5.33 -13.17 2.80
C GLY A 11 5.52 -12.32 1.55
N VAL A 12 4.53 -11.46 1.31
CA VAL A 12 4.49 -10.52 0.19
C VAL A 12 4.26 -9.11 0.72
N LEU A 13 5.07 -8.16 0.24
CA LEU A 13 4.91 -6.73 0.50
C LEU A 13 4.25 -6.07 -0.72
N PHE A 14 3.12 -5.42 -0.48
CA PHE A 14 2.40 -4.59 -1.43
C PHE A 14 2.56 -3.12 -1.07
N ILE A 15 2.80 -2.28 -2.07
CA ILE A 15 2.90 -0.82 -1.92
C ILE A 15 2.01 -0.17 -2.98
N VAL A 16 1.14 0.76 -2.57
CA VAL A 16 0.31 1.58 -3.46
C VAL A 16 0.39 3.06 -3.06
N GLU A 17 0.20 3.95 -4.03
CA GLU A 17 0.00 5.37 -3.76
C GLU A 17 -1.27 5.56 -2.90
N ALA A 18 -1.18 6.31 -1.81
CA ALA A 18 -2.30 6.48 -0.86
C ALA A 18 -2.78 7.92 -0.73
N GLY A 19 -1.90 8.89 -0.96
CA GLY A 19 -2.23 10.31 -0.95
C GLY A 19 -0.96 11.13 -1.17
N GLN A 20 -1.07 12.46 -1.10
CA GLN A 20 0.06 13.32 -1.45
C GLN A 20 1.27 13.04 -0.53
N GLY A 21 2.36 12.58 -1.13
CA GLY A 21 3.60 12.23 -0.43
C GLY A 21 3.52 10.93 0.39
N ALA A 22 2.41 10.18 0.32
CA ALA A 22 2.16 9.00 1.14
C ALA A 22 1.90 7.75 0.30
N HIS A 23 2.29 6.60 0.84
CA HIS A 23 2.01 5.28 0.28
C HIS A 23 1.44 4.37 1.36
N LEU A 24 0.55 3.46 0.97
CA LEU A 24 0.06 2.38 1.81
C LEU A 24 0.91 1.14 1.55
N ALA A 25 1.46 0.56 2.62
CA ALA A 25 2.24 -0.66 2.57
C ALA A 25 1.55 -1.76 3.39
N VAL A 26 1.37 -2.94 2.80
CA VAL A 26 0.73 -4.10 3.45
C VAL A 26 1.63 -5.31 3.30
N VAL A 27 1.84 -6.02 4.40
CA VAL A 27 2.52 -7.32 4.43
C VAL A 27 1.49 -8.42 4.59
N THR A 28 1.56 -9.43 3.75
CA THR A 28 0.69 -10.61 3.80
C THR A 28 1.50 -11.88 3.92
N THR A 29 0.84 -12.99 4.22
CA THR A 29 1.41 -14.33 4.04
C THR A 29 1.60 -14.65 2.55
N GLU A 30 2.38 -15.69 2.26
CA GLU A 30 2.71 -16.14 0.89
C GLU A 30 1.50 -16.70 0.14
N ASP A 31 0.48 -17.19 0.86
CA ASP A 31 -0.75 -17.78 0.34
C ASP A 31 -1.90 -16.77 0.21
N ALA A 32 -1.66 -15.49 0.50
CA ALA A 32 -2.67 -14.46 0.39
C ALA A 32 -3.05 -14.20 -1.08
N ASP A 33 -4.35 -14.03 -1.33
CA ASP A 33 -4.85 -13.66 -2.65
C ASP A 33 -4.48 -12.20 -2.98
N ALA A 34 -3.54 -12.03 -3.90
CA ALA A 34 -3.05 -10.71 -4.32
C ALA A 34 -4.16 -9.82 -4.94
N GLY A 35 -5.15 -10.42 -5.60
CA GLY A 35 -6.29 -9.70 -6.16
C GLY A 35 -7.19 -9.14 -5.06
N LEU A 36 -7.51 -9.94 -4.05
CA LEU A 36 -8.29 -9.50 -2.89
C LEU A 36 -7.55 -8.44 -2.07
N VAL A 37 -6.25 -8.63 -1.84
CA VAL A 37 -5.40 -7.66 -1.14
C VAL A 37 -5.37 -6.33 -1.90
N GLY A 38 -5.12 -6.37 -3.21
CA GLY A 38 -5.11 -5.17 -4.04
C GLY A 38 -6.47 -4.45 -4.09
N HIS A 39 -7.57 -5.20 -4.14
CA HIS A 39 -8.92 -4.64 -4.09
C HIS A 39 -9.18 -3.90 -2.78
N ASN A 40 -8.96 -4.56 -1.63
CA ASN A 40 -9.15 -3.95 -0.31
C ASN A 40 -8.23 -2.74 -0.09
N MET A 41 -6.98 -2.80 -0.56
CA MET A 41 -6.06 -1.66 -0.50
C MET A 41 -6.57 -0.48 -1.33
N SER A 42 -7.15 -0.72 -2.50
CA SER A 42 -7.70 0.33 -3.35
C SER A 42 -8.90 1.00 -2.68
N GLU A 43 -9.83 0.23 -2.13
CA GLU A 43 -10.97 0.77 -1.36
C GLU A 43 -10.51 1.59 -0.16
N LEU A 44 -9.48 1.12 0.57
CA LEU A 44 -8.94 1.84 1.73
C LEU A 44 -8.29 3.17 1.33
N VAL A 45 -7.55 3.20 0.23
CA VAL A 45 -6.98 4.44 -0.32
C VAL A 45 -8.08 5.39 -0.78
N GLU A 46 -9.13 4.90 -1.46
CA GLU A 46 -10.26 5.74 -1.88
C GLU A 46 -10.99 6.35 -0.68
N GLN A 47 -11.17 5.59 0.41
CA GLN A 47 -11.87 6.06 1.61
C GLN A 47 -11.03 7.03 2.46
N LEU A 48 -9.71 6.83 2.52
CA LEU A 48 -8.85 7.54 3.46
C LEU A 48 -7.83 8.48 2.79
N GLY A 49 -7.78 8.54 1.45
CA GLY A 49 -6.68 9.18 0.73
C GLY A 49 -6.47 10.66 1.04
N GLU A 50 -7.54 11.40 1.34
CA GLU A 50 -7.45 12.81 1.79
C GLU A 50 -6.80 12.96 3.17
N TYR A 51 -6.90 11.93 4.01
CA TYR A 51 -6.29 11.88 5.34
C TYR A 51 -4.88 11.27 5.33
N LEU A 52 -4.56 10.48 4.30
CA LEU A 52 -3.26 9.82 4.12
C LEU A 52 -2.29 10.75 3.38
N THR A 53 -1.85 11.84 4.03
CA THR A 53 -0.83 12.74 3.49
C THR A 53 0.43 12.71 4.36
N ALA A 54 1.59 12.88 3.73
CA ALA A 54 2.86 12.99 4.44
C ALA A 54 3.63 14.20 3.93
N GLN A 55 3.63 15.28 4.72
CA GLN A 55 4.40 16.47 4.39
C GLN A 55 5.91 16.14 4.40
N PRO A 56 6.71 16.76 3.51
CA PRO A 56 8.15 16.61 3.53
C PRO A 56 8.71 16.94 4.92
N ARG A 57 9.62 16.10 5.43
CA ARG A 57 10.30 16.38 6.70
C ARG A 57 11.28 17.55 6.47
N THR A 58 11.13 18.62 7.24
CA THR A 58 12.13 19.71 7.24
C THR A 58 13.39 19.23 7.95
N SER A 59 14.56 19.44 7.33
CA SER A 59 15.87 19.14 7.91
C SER A 59 16.36 20.27 8.82
#